data_AF-A0A6L4Z348-F1
#
_entry.id   AF-A0A6L4Z348-F1
#
_cell.length_a   1.000
_cell.length_b   1.000
_cell.length_c   1.000
_cell.angle_alpha   90.00
_cell.angle_beta   90.00
_cell.angle_gamma   90.00
#
_symmetry.space_group_name_H-M   'P 1'
#
loop_
_entity.id
_entity.type
_entity.pdbx_description
1 polymer ?
#
loop_
_entity_poly.entity_id
_entity_poly.type
_entity_poly.pdbx_seq_one_letter_code
_entity_poly.pdbx_strand_id
1 'polypeptide(L)'
;DGALLGISPIDNSYTTSMLNKAPLMLRILEQQLGKDKILLLIKELVNSKTRQMRFDDLRKAAITANKDLDLFFDQWFEKIVDPDFIIGVPVATDGSWVCALRNLGTGNVQVKVLAITEKGQKLYQTVLLPSQGRGEAIFKTAEKITSVEVDPDKFYPQTSYDNDSRPIVTSPFTLFKDANILFNKRSYPEAEAKIREALQREPNNIVLRTLLGANKSSEAKTEIDTILASGVLPIYSITWVNYLLGEMALNQKKT
;
A
#
# COMPACT_ATOMS: atom_id res chain seq x y z
N ASP A 1 -10.91 11.38 -9.19
CA ASP A 1 -11.82 12.07 -8.25
C ASP A 1 -12.60 11.17 -7.29
N GLY A 2 -12.06 10.03 -6.87
CA GLY A 2 -12.70 9.18 -5.85
C GLY A 2 -12.43 9.61 -4.40
N ALA A 3 -11.46 10.49 -4.16
CA ALA A 3 -10.95 10.85 -2.84
C ALA A 3 -11.89 11.75 -2.02
N LEU A 4 -12.75 12.54 -2.68
CA LEU A 4 -13.69 13.46 -2.02
C LEU A 4 -15.12 12.92 -1.99
N LEU A 5 -15.32 11.65 -2.32
CA LEU A 5 -16.63 11.03 -2.22
C LEU A 5 -17.04 10.97 -0.74
N GLY A 6 -18.14 11.65 -0.41
CA GLY A 6 -18.75 11.61 0.91
C GLY A 6 -19.21 10.19 1.25
N ILE A 7 -18.77 9.68 2.40
CA ILE A 7 -19.12 8.33 2.89
C ILE A 7 -20.17 8.35 3.99
N SER A 8 -20.44 9.52 4.58
CA SER A 8 -21.49 9.70 5.59
C SER A 8 -22.65 10.52 5.00
N PRO A 9 -23.89 10.02 5.05
CA PRO A 9 -25.08 10.81 4.66
C PRO A 9 -25.35 12.01 5.56
N ILE A 10 -24.76 12.03 6.76
CA ILE A 10 -25.03 13.02 7.83
C ILE A 10 -23.91 14.06 7.91
N ASP A 11 -22.72 13.73 7.41
CA ASP A 11 -21.55 14.62 7.47
C ASP A 11 -20.70 14.52 6.19
N ASN A 12 -20.81 15.55 5.36
CA ASN A 12 -20.09 15.65 4.09
C ASN A 12 -18.58 15.86 4.26
N SER A 13 -18.09 16.13 5.48
CA SER A 13 -16.65 16.20 5.75
C SER A 13 -16.00 14.81 5.82
N TYR A 14 -16.78 13.75 6.08
CA TYR A 14 -16.29 12.38 6.01
C TYR A 14 -16.21 11.93 4.56
N THR A 15 -14.98 11.96 4.03
CA THR A 15 -14.67 11.50 2.68
C THR A 15 -13.87 10.20 2.71
N THR A 16 -13.85 9.48 1.59
CA THR A 16 -12.99 8.30 1.41
C THR A 16 -11.50 8.62 1.65
N SER A 17 -11.06 9.86 1.38
CA SER A 17 -9.69 10.29 1.65
C SER A 17 -9.33 10.23 3.15
N MET A 18 -10.26 10.60 4.04
CA MET A 18 -10.00 10.55 5.49
C MET A 18 -9.70 9.13 5.97
N LEU A 19 -10.39 8.12 5.43
CA LEU A 19 -10.21 6.74 5.86
C LEU A 19 -9.01 6.04 5.19
N ASN A 20 -8.62 6.48 3.99
CA ASN A 20 -7.57 5.82 3.22
C ASN A 20 -6.24 6.58 3.26
N LYS A 21 -6.24 7.88 2.98
CA LYS A 21 -5.02 8.69 2.87
C LYS A 21 -4.42 8.97 4.25
N ALA A 22 -5.21 9.39 5.24
CA ALA A 22 -4.67 9.80 6.53
C ALA A 22 -3.87 8.68 7.25
N PRO A 23 -4.35 7.42 7.33
CA PRO A 23 -3.57 6.34 7.92
C PRO A 23 -2.27 6.04 7.15
N LEU A 24 -2.30 6.13 5.82
CA LEU A 24 -1.10 6.00 4.99
C LEU A 24 -0.09 7.10 5.31
N MET A 25 -0.53 8.35 5.46
CA MET A 25 0.38 9.45 5.77
C MET A 25 0.96 9.33 7.19
N LEU A 26 0.17 8.84 8.16
CA LEU A 26 0.70 8.53 9.49
C LEU A 26 1.76 7.41 9.45
N ARG A 27 1.56 6.38 8.62
CA ARG A 27 2.58 5.35 8.38
C ARG A 27 3.83 5.95 7.73
N ILE A 28 3.66 6.91 6.80
CA ILE A 28 4.81 7.56 6.18
C ILE A 28 5.61 8.37 7.20
N LEU A 29 4.89 9.14 8.03
CA LEU A 29 5.46 9.90 9.14
C LEU A 29 6.19 8.99 10.14
N GLU A 30 5.61 7.83 10.48
CA GLU A 30 6.24 6.84 11.37
C GLU A 30 7.57 6.34 10.81
N GLN A 31 7.66 6.05 9.51
CA GLN A 31 8.92 5.60 8.90
C GLN A 31 9.99 6.69 8.95
N GLN A 32 9.61 7.96 8.75
CA GLN A 32 10.56 9.08 8.71
C GLN A 32 11.05 9.47 10.12
N LEU A 33 10.20 9.36 11.14
CA LEU A 33 10.56 9.69 12.53
C LEU A 33 11.06 8.48 13.33
N GLY A 34 10.59 7.28 13.00
CA GLY A 34 10.69 6.08 13.80
C GLY A 34 9.48 5.87 14.71
N LYS A 35 9.07 4.60 14.87
CA LYS A 35 7.94 4.15 15.68
C LYS A 35 7.94 4.69 17.12
N ASP A 36 9.08 4.60 17.80
CA ASP A 36 9.14 5.01 19.20
C ASP A 36 8.94 6.52 19.36
N LYS A 37 9.46 7.31 18.40
CA LYS A 37 9.30 8.77 18.42
C LYS A 37 7.87 9.18 18.13
N ILE A 38 7.22 8.58 17.12
CA ILE A 38 5.82 8.91 16.84
C ILE A 38 4.90 8.51 18.00
N LEU A 39 5.14 7.35 18.63
CA LEU A 39 4.36 6.92 19.80
C LEU A 39 4.58 7.84 21.00
N LEU A 40 5.81 8.28 21.25
CA LEU A 40 6.11 9.24 22.32
C LEU A 40 5.43 10.58 22.07
N LEU A 41 5.51 11.09 20.84
CA LEU A 41 4.84 12.33 20.43
C LEU A 41 3.32 12.23 20.62
N ILE A 42 2.70 11.12 20.17
CA ILE A 42 1.26 10.89 20.36
C ILE A 42 0.91 10.85 21.86
N LYS A 43 1.71 10.15 22.69
CA LYS A 43 1.50 10.10 24.14
C LYS A 43 1.56 11.49 24.77
N GLU A 44 2.53 12.32 24.37
CA GLU A 44 2.67 13.69 24.87
C GLU A 44 1.47 14.56 24.48
N LEU A 45 1.03 14.48 23.22
CA LEU A 45 -0.16 15.19 22.76
C LEU A 45 -1.43 14.75 23.52
N VAL A 46 -1.64 13.45 23.70
CA VAL A 46 -2.81 12.88 24.39
C VAL A 46 -2.81 13.26 25.88
N ASN A 47 -1.63 13.30 26.52
CA ASN A 47 -1.50 13.65 27.93
C ASN A 47 -1.55 15.16 28.21
N SER A 48 -1.59 16.00 27.18
CA SER A 48 -1.69 17.45 27.36
C SER A 48 -3.07 17.80 27.98
N LYS A 49 -3.06 18.25 29.24
CA LYS A 49 -4.27 18.53 30.03
C LYS A 49 -5.05 19.76 29.57
N THR A 50 -4.61 20.42 28.50
CA THR A 50 -5.21 21.63 27.95
C THR A 50 -5.50 21.42 26.48
N ARG A 51 -6.79 21.54 26.14
CA ARG A 51 -7.35 21.73 24.78
C ARG A 51 -7.68 20.44 24.00
N GLN A 52 -8.70 20.56 23.15
CA GLN A 52 -8.92 19.62 22.04
C GLN A 52 -7.65 19.58 21.18
N MET A 53 -7.06 18.40 21.04
CA MET A 53 -5.90 18.17 20.17
C MET A 53 -6.28 18.53 18.73
N ARG A 54 -5.44 19.34 18.08
CA ARG A 54 -5.61 19.71 16.66
C ARG A 54 -4.52 19.08 15.81
N PHE A 55 -4.79 18.97 14.52
CA PHE A 55 -3.79 18.53 13.55
C PHE A 55 -2.53 19.41 13.56
N ASP A 56 -2.68 20.72 13.76
CA ASP A 56 -1.55 21.65 13.88
C ASP A 56 -0.61 21.34 15.05
N ASP A 57 -1.13 20.76 16.14
CA ASP A 57 -0.31 20.39 17.30
C ASP A 57 0.59 19.20 16.93
N LEU A 58 0.05 18.21 16.20
CA LEU A 58 0.81 17.09 15.62
C LEU A 58 1.87 17.58 14.63
N ARG A 59 1.48 18.46 13.69
CA ARG A 59 2.39 19.03 12.70
C ARG A 59 3.56 19.76 13.37
N LYS A 60 3.28 20.65 14.33
CA LYS A 60 4.31 21.40 15.06
C LYS A 60 5.26 20.50 15.85
N ALA A 61 4.72 19.51 16.56
CA ALA A 61 5.53 18.58 17.32
C ALA A 61 6.45 17.75 16.39
N ALA A 62 5.92 17.28 15.25
CA ALA A 62 6.69 16.52 14.27
C ALA A 62 7.79 17.36 13.62
N ILE A 63 7.50 18.59 13.19
CA ILE A 63 8.50 19.52 12.61
C ILE A 63 9.58 19.89 13.63
N THR A 64 9.22 20.01 14.91
CA THR A 64 10.20 20.25 15.98
C THR A 64 11.17 19.07 16.11
N ALA A 65 10.68 17.84 15.94
CA ALA A 65 11.52 16.63 15.96
C ALA A 65 12.36 16.45 14.68
N ASN A 66 11.84 16.86 13.52
CA ASN A 66 12.55 16.86 12.25
C ASN A 66 12.01 17.96 11.32
N LYS A 67 12.83 18.98 11.05
CA LYS A 67 12.44 20.14 10.23
C LYS A 67 12.09 19.77 8.78
N ASP A 68 12.67 18.69 8.26
CA ASP A 68 12.41 18.24 6.88
C ASP A 68 10.96 17.76 6.67
N LEU A 69 10.23 17.53 7.77
CA LEU A 69 8.82 17.13 7.73
C LEU A 69 7.88 18.25 7.36
N ASP A 70 8.31 19.51 7.36
CA ASP A 70 7.43 20.61 6.95
C ASP A 70 6.96 20.44 5.49
N LEU A 71 7.92 20.10 4.62
CA LEU A 71 7.65 19.74 3.22
C LEU A 71 6.78 18.47 3.11
N PHE A 72 6.96 17.51 4.03
CA PHE A 72 6.12 16.32 4.09
C PHE A 72 4.66 16.71 4.37
N PHE A 73 4.38 17.54 5.38
CA PHE A 73 3.01 17.98 5.68
C PHE A 73 2.39 18.77 4.53
N ASP A 74 3.12 19.73 3.97
CA ASP A 74 2.65 20.53 2.83
C ASP A 74 2.36 19.67 1.59
N GLN A 75 3.15 18.64 1.36
CA GLN A 75 2.94 17.77 0.21
C GLN A 75 1.79 16.79 0.47
N TRP A 76 1.83 16.09 1.59
CA TRP A 76 1.01 14.90 1.80
C TRP A 76 -0.33 15.16 2.48
N PHE A 77 -0.45 16.23 3.26
CA PHE A 77 -1.72 16.61 3.90
C PHE A 77 -2.43 17.73 3.13
N GLU A 78 -1.72 18.76 2.71
CA GLU A 78 -2.34 19.94 2.08
C GLU A 78 -2.60 19.77 0.57
N LYS A 79 -1.88 18.86 -0.11
CA LYS A 79 -2.01 18.65 -1.56
C LYS A 79 -2.52 17.25 -1.90
N ILE A 80 -3.13 17.13 -3.07
CA ILE A 80 -3.44 15.84 -3.69
C ILE A 80 -2.15 15.33 -4.35
N VAL A 81 -1.62 14.24 -3.83
CA VAL A 81 -0.35 13.65 -4.25
C VAL A 81 -0.59 12.21 -4.62
N ASP A 82 -0.39 11.92 -5.89
CA ASP A 82 -0.65 10.63 -6.52
C ASP A 82 0.61 10.25 -7.34
N PRO A 83 1.64 9.68 -6.69
CA PRO A 83 2.84 9.24 -7.38
C PRO A 83 2.56 8.08 -8.34
N ASP A 84 3.43 7.90 -9.32
CA ASP A 84 3.39 6.79 -10.27
C ASP A 84 4.81 6.46 -10.71
N PHE A 85 5.37 5.36 -10.20
CA PHE A 85 6.78 5.06 -10.42
C PHE A 85 6.98 4.11 -11.58
N ILE A 86 7.96 4.45 -12.42
CA ILE A 86 8.42 3.60 -13.50
C ILE A 86 9.90 3.34 -13.31
N ILE A 87 10.29 2.07 -13.44
CA ILE A 87 11.70 1.66 -13.54
C ILE A 87 12.01 1.04 -14.90
N GLY A 88 13.14 1.45 -15.47
CA GLY A 88 13.69 0.88 -16.69
C GLY A 88 14.35 -0.48 -16.44
N VAL A 89 14.66 -1.18 -17.53
CA VAL A 89 15.45 -2.42 -17.46
C VAL A 89 16.85 -2.07 -16.95
N PRO A 90 17.46 -2.88 -16.06
CA PRO A 90 18.83 -2.68 -15.64
C PRO A 90 19.79 -2.75 -16.83
N VAL A 91 20.66 -1.75 -16.99
CA VAL A 91 21.70 -1.70 -18.02
C VAL A 91 23.07 -1.73 -17.36
N ALA A 92 23.94 -2.64 -17.80
CA ALA A 92 25.32 -2.68 -17.32
C ALA A 92 26.11 -1.47 -17.85
N THR A 93 26.84 -0.79 -16.97
CA THR A 93 27.66 0.39 -17.29
C THR A 93 28.86 0.40 -16.34
N ASP A 94 30.07 0.31 -16.89
CA ASP A 94 31.35 0.46 -16.16
C ASP A 94 31.41 -0.26 -14.80
N GLY A 95 31.13 -1.57 -14.79
CA GLY A 95 31.19 -2.40 -13.57
C GLY A 95 30.05 -2.13 -12.57
N SER A 96 29.03 -1.39 -12.98
CA SER A 96 27.79 -1.15 -12.26
C SER A 96 26.58 -1.48 -13.13
N TRP A 97 25.40 -1.50 -12.53
CA TRP A 97 24.13 -1.57 -13.22
C TRP A 97 23.32 -0.33 -12.92
N VAL A 98 22.81 0.32 -13.96
CA VAL A 98 22.01 1.54 -13.86
C VAL A 98 20.57 1.22 -14.27
N CYS A 99 19.62 1.67 -13.45
CA CYS A 99 18.21 1.66 -13.78
C CYS A 99 17.72 3.09 -13.84
N ALA A 100 17.11 3.49 -14.96
CA ALA A 100 16.43 4.78 -15.06
C ALA A 100 15.09 4.72 -14.33
N LEU A 101 14.78 5.76 -13.56
CA LEU A 101 13.51 5.92 -12.86
C LEU A 101 12.77 7.16 -13.35
N ARG A 102 11.44 7.10 -13.29
CA ARG A 102 10.57 8.24 -13.54
C ARG A 102 9.38 8.22 -12.58
N ASN A 103 9.02 9.38 -12.05
CA ASN A 103 7.71 9.59 -11.45
C ASN A 103 6.84 10.23 -12.53
N LEU A 104 5.78 9.55 -12.99
CA LEU A 104 4.79 10.15 -13.89
C LEU A 104 3.74 10.95 -13.13
N GLY A 105 3.58 10.66 -11.84
CA GLY A 105 2.63 11.27 -10.94
C GLY A 105 3.15 12.54 -10.27
N THR A 106 2.48 12.92 -9.19
CA THR A 106 2.80 14.12 -8.41
C THR A 106 3.52 13.79 -7.11
N GLY A 107 4.18 14.79 -6.52
CA GLY A 107 4.88 14.68 -5.25
C GLY A 107 6.35 14.26 -5.39
N ASN A 108 7.20 14.87 -4.57
CA ASN A 108 8.60 14.50 -4.44
C ASN A 108 8.71 13.34 -3.46
N VAL A 109 9.40 12.27 -3.85
CA VAL A 109 9.50 11.07 -3.01
C VAL A 109 10.94 10.64 -2.88
N GLN A 110 11.27 10.07 -1.72
CA GLN A 110 12.50 9.33 -1.53
C GLN A 110 12.14 7.85 -1.53
N VAL A 111 12.43 7.17 -2.64
CA VAL A 111 12.01 5.77 -2.87
C VAL A 111 13.17 4.82 -2.68
N LYS A 112 12.89 3.67 -2.09
CA LYS A 112 13.80 2.54 -2.04
C LYS A 112 13.67 1.75 -3.33
N VAL A 113 14.79 1.34 -3.90
CA VAL A 113 14.86 0.50 -5.09
C VAL A 113 15.59 -0.77 -4.71
N LEU A 114 14.95 -1.90 -4.94
CA LEU A 114 15.52 -3.24 -4.75
C LEU A 114 16.00 -3.77 -6.09
N ALA A 115 17.21 -4.32 -6.12
CA ALA A 115 17.69 -5.17 -7.18
C ALA A 115 17.97 -6.58 -6.65
N ILE A 116 17.66 -7.60 -7.44
CA ILE A 116 17.99 -9.00 -7.17
C ILE A 116 19.01 -9.46 -8.20
N THR A 117 20.13 -10.00 -7.74
CA THR A 117 21.15 -10.56 -8.64
C THR A 117 20.79 -11.97 -9.08
N GLU A 118 21.51 -12.50 -10.07
CA GLU A 118 21.37 -13.90 -10.52
C GLU A 118 21.63 -14.93 -9.42
N LYS A 119 22.39 -14.57 -8.39
CA LYS A 119 22.61 -15.40 -7.19
C LYS A 119 21.58 -15.19 -6.10
N GLY A 120 20.57 -14.35 -6.34
CA GLY A 120 19.52 -14.02 -5.38
C GLY A 120 19.94 -12.98 -4.33
N GLN A 121 21.08 -12.31 -4.50
CA GLN A 121 21.51 -11.25 -3.58
C GLN A 121 20.58 -10.04 -3.72
N LYS A 122 20.11 -9.49 -2.60
CA LYS A 122 19.32 -8.26 -2.56
C LYS A 122 20.24 -7.06 -2.40
N LEU A 123 20.15 -6.10 -3.32
CA LEU A 123 20.85 -4.83 -3.27
C LEU A 123 19.82 -3.70 -3.18
N TYR A 124 20.08 -2.69 -2.34
CA TYR A 124 19.16 -1.59 -2.14
C TYR A 124 19.81 -0.27 -2.50
N GLN A 125 19.03 0.63 -3.11
CA GLN A 125 19.39 2.02 -3.32
C GLN A 125 18.24 2.93 -2.92
N THR A 126 18.57 4.14 -2.47
CA THR A 126 17.59 5.17 -2.18
C THR A 126 17.74 6.28 -3.21
N VAL A 127 16.65 6.60 -3.90
CA VAL A 127 16.62 7.59 -4.98
C VAL A 127 15.62 8.68 -4.63
N LEU A 128 16.07 9.93 -4.70
CA LEU A 128 15.16 11.07 -4.72
C LEU A 128 14.53 11.15 -6.11
N LEU A 129 13.21 11.05 -6.17
CA LEU A 129 12.45 11.09 -7.40
C LEU A 129 11.48 12.28 -7.34
N PRO A 130 11.81 13.40 -8.01
CA PRO A 130 10.96 14.58 -8.01
C PRO A 130 9.60 14.33 -8.65
N SER A 131 8.61 15.16 -8.31
CA SER A 131 7.30 15.20 -8.97
C SER A 131 7.46 15.33 -10.48
N GLN A 132 6.84 14.44 -11.25
CA GLN A 132 6.96 14.39 -12.72
C GLN A 132 8.41 14.28 -13.24
N GLY A 133 9.34 13.92 -12.36
CA GLY A 133 10.78 13.97 -12.58
C GLY A 133 11.39 12.61 -12.92
N ARG A 134 12.74 12.60 -12.99
CA ARG A 134 13.55 11.42 -13.29
C ARG A 134 14.63 11.24 -12.23
N GLY A 135 15.12 10.02 -12.11
CA GLY A 135 16.23 9.66 -11.24
C GLY A 135 16.91 8.39 -11.75
N GLU A 136 17.97 7.98 -11.07
CA GLU A 136 18.72 6.77 -11.42
C GLU A 136 19.07 5.97 -10.17
N ALA A 137 18.94 4.65 -10.25
CA ALA A 137 19.44 3.73 -9.24
C ALA A 137 20.69 3.05 -9.79
N ILE A 138 21.82 3.25 -9.10
CA ILE A 138 23.12 2.70 -9.50
C ILE A 138 23.52 1.60 -8.52
N PHE A 139 23.63 0.37 -9.00
CA PHE A 139 24.04 -0.79 -8.22
C PHE A 139 25.47 -1.18 -8.58
N LYS A 140 26.40 -1.03 -7.64
CA LYS A 140 27.81 -1.39 -7.81
C LYS A 140 28.00 -2.90 -7.63
N THR A 141 27.85 -3.66 -8.70
CA THR A 141 28.03 -5.11 -8.71
C THR A 141 28.44 -5.59 -10.10
N ALA A 142 29.29 -6.62 -10.13
CA ALA A 142 29.62 -7.34 -11.36
C ALA A 142 28.59 -8.44 -11.68
N GLU A 143 27.75 -8.83 -10.71
CA GLU A 143 26.74 -9.86 -10.91
C GLU A 143 25.60 -9.34 -11.79
N LYS A 144 25.03 -10.21 -12.63
CA LYS A 144 23.87 -9.83 -13.44
C LYS A 144 22.66 -9.55 -12.55
N ILE A 145 21.97 -8.44 -12.80
CA ILE A 145 20.68 -8.14 -12.16
C ILE A 145 19.57 -8.84 -12.94
N THR A 146 18.75 -9.63 -12.24
CA THR A 146 17.63 -10.40 -12.82
C THR A 146 16.29 -9.72 -12.61
N SER A 147 16.14 -8.97 -11.52
CA SER A 147 14.96 -8.13 -11.33
C SER A 147 15.27 -6.85 -10.55
N VAL A 148 14.43 -5.85 -10.77
CA VAL A 148 14.41 -4.60 -10.01
C VAL A 148 12.99 -4.18 -9.69
N GLU A 149 12.83 -3.50 -8.56
CA GLU A 149 11.54 -3.01 -8.08
C GLU A 149 11.72 -1.69 -7.33
N VAL A 150 10.86 -0.72 -7.62
CA VAL A 150 10.74 0.54 -6.88
C VAL A 150 9.68 0.37 -5.81
N ASP A 151 9.98 0.90 -4.64
CA ASP A 151 9.10 0.82 -3.48
C ASP A 151 8.66 -0.63 -3.17
N PRO A 152 9.62 -1.54 -2.90
CA PRO A 152 9.32 -2.97 -2.68
C PRO A 152 8.44 -3.21 -1.45
N ASP A 153 8.39 -2.25 -0.53
CA ASP A 153 7.58 -2.30 0.69
C ASP A 153 6.17 -1.71 0.46
N LYS A 154 5.86 -1.26 -0.77
CA LYS A 154 4.60 -0.63 -1.20
C LYS A 154 4.16 0.47 -0.25
N PHE A 155 5.13 1.31 0.10
CA PHE A 155 4.99 2.33 1.11
C PHE A 155 4.25 3.56 0.61
N TYR A 156 4.43 3.92 -0.67
CA TYR A 156 3.76 5.04 -1.29
C TYR A 156 2.48 4.57 -2.00
N PRO A 157 1.35 5.29 -1.84
CA PRO A 157 0.17 5.02 -2.63
C PRO A 157 0.40 5.42 -4.08
N GLN A 158 0.63 4.45 -4.96
CA GLN A 158 0.84 4.70 -6.39
C GLN A 158 -0.47 4.59 -7.18
N THR A 159 -0.59 5.33 -8.28
CA THR A 159 -1.72 5.19 -9.21
C THR A 159 -1.67 3.86 -9.97
N SER A 160 -0.48 3.32 -10.16
CA SER A 160 -0.18 2.05 -10.78
C SER A 160 1.02 1.42 -10.08
N TYR A 161 0.95 0.10 -9.83
CA TYR A 161 2.07 -0.70 -9.34
C TYR A 161 2.58 -1.67 -10.42
N ASP A 162 2.01 -1.68 -11.63
CA ASP A 162 2.37 -2.63 -12.68
C ASP A 162 3.66 -2.23 -13.44
N ASN A 163 4.11 -1.00 -13.25
CA ASN A 163 5.21 -0.35 -13.95
C ASN A 163 6.44 -0.13 -13.05
N ASP A 164 6.33 -0.43 -11.76
CA ASP A 164 7.37 -0.21 -10.74
C ASP A 164 8.41 -1.34 -10.66
N SER A 165 8.26 -2.39 -11.46
CA SER A 165 9.18 -3.55 -11.48
C SER A 165 9.59 -3.98 -12.89
N ARG A 166 10.80 -4.54 -12.99
CA ARG A 166 11.29 -5.24 -14.19
C ARG A 166 11.88 -6.60 -13.81
N PRO A 167 11.50 -7.72 -14.46
CA PRO A 167 10.44 -7.82 -15.48
C PRO A 167 9.08 -7.37 -14.94
N ILE A 168 8.18 -6.97 -15.84
CA ILE A 168 6.86 -6.46 -15.46
C ILE A 168 6.07 -7.58 -14.78
N VAL A 169 5.55 -7.30 -13.59
CA VAL A 169 4.66 -8.18 -12.85
C VAL A 169 3.36 -7.42 -12.60
N THR A 170 2.22 -8.02 -12.97
CA THR A 170 0.92 -7.44 -12.64
C THR A 170 0.77 -7.35 -11.13
N SER A 171 0.34 -6.21 -10.61
CA SER A 171 0.16 -6.01 -9.19
C SER A 171 -1.06 -6.78 -8.66
N PRO A 172 -1.06 -7.20 -7.39
CA PRO A 172 -2.25 -7.73 -6.72
C PRO A 172 -3.45 -6.79 -6.80
N PHE A 173 -3.21 -5.47 -6.82
CA PHE A 173 -4.25 -4.46 -6.99
C PHE A 173 -4.90 -4.52 -8.38
N THR A 174 -4.12 -4.59 -9.46
CA THR A 174 -4.66 -4.73 -10.81
C THR A 174 -5.42 -6.05 -10.96
N LEU A 175 -4.87 -7.14 -10.44
CA LEU A 175 -5.58 -8.44 -10.45
C LEU A 175 -6.90 -8.38 -9.67
N PHE A 176 -6.94 -7.69 -8.54
CA PHE A 176 -8.17 -7.46 -7.79
C PHE A 176 -9.19 -6.65 -8.59
N LYS A 177 -8.75 -5.58 -9.27
CA LYS A 177 -9.61 -4.79 -10.15
C LYS A 177 -10.20 -5.65 -11.28
N ASP A 178 -9.37 -6.45 -11.93
CA ASP A 178 -9.81 -7.39 -12.97
C ASP A 178 -10.79 -8.42 -12.43
N ALA A 179 -10.53 -8.97 -11.25
CA ALA A 179 -11.44 -9.88 -10.56
C ALA A 179 -12.81 -9.25 -10.30
N ASN A 180 -12.87 -8.00 -9.82
CA ASN A 180 -14.13 -7.28 -9.63
C ASN A 180 -14.89 -7.07 -10.94
N ILE A 181 -14.19 -6.74 -12.03
CA ILE A 181 -14.81 -6.59 -13.35
C ILE A 181 -15.43 -7.92 -13.80
N LEU A 182 -14.71 -9.03 -13.64
CA LEU A 182 -15.19 -10.37 -13.98
C LEU A 182 -16.36 -10.80 -13.09
N PHE A 183 -16.30 -10.51 -11.80
CA PHE A 183 -17.37 -10.78 -10.84
C PHE A 183 -18.66 -10.06 -11.22
N ASN A 184 -18.58 -8.77 -11.57
CA ASN A 184 -19.74 -7.98 -12.02
C ASN A 184 -20.32 -8.52 -13.35
N LYS A 185 -19.50 -9.16 -14.18
CA LYS A 185 -19.93 -9.86 -15.40
C LYS A 185 -20.46 -11.28 -15.13
N ARG A 186 -20.51 -11.73 -13.88
CA ARG A 186 -20.90 -13.08 -13.44
C ARG A 186 -19.95 -14.18 -13.92
N SER A 187 -18.72 -13.81 -14.31
CA SER A 187 -17.61 -14.72 -14.64
C SER A 187 -16.86 -15.10 -13.37
N TYR A 188 -17.54 -15.85 -12.49
CA TYR A 188 -17.01 -16.19 -11.16
C TYR A 188 -15.75 -17.07 -11.18
N PRO A 189 -15.62 -18.10 -12.05
CA PRO A 189 -14.40 -18.90 -12.12
C PRO A 189 -13.16 -18.08 -12.51
N GLU A 190 -13.30 -17.16 -13.46
CA GLU A 190 -12.22 -16.29 -13.91
C GLU A 190 -11.86 -15.23 -12.86
N ALA A 191 -12.86 -14.68 -12.16
CA ALA A 191 -12.65 -13.78 -11.04
C ALA A 191 -11.85 -14.47 -9.91
N GLU A 192 -12.21 -15.71 -9.59
CA GLU A 192 -11.49 -16.51 -8.59
C GLU A 192 -10.04 -16.77 -9.01
N ALA A 193 -9.81 -17.15 -10.27
CA ALA A 193 -8.46 -17.36 -10.79
C ALA A 193 -7.58 -16.11 -10.60
N LYS A 194 -8.14 -14.91 -10.81
CA LYS A 194 -7.43 -13.64 -10.60
C LYS A 194 -7.14 -13.35 -9.13
N ILE A 195 -8.07 -13.64 -8.22
CA ILE A 195 -7.84 -13.51 -6.78
C ILE A 195 -6.76 -14.49 -6.31
N ARG A 196 -6.76 -15.72 -6.80
CA ARG A 196 -5.72 -16.72 -6.47
C ARG A 196 -4.35 -16.31 -7.01
N GLU A 197 -4.28 -15.78 -8.23
CA GLU A 197 -3.05 -15.21 -8.79
C GLU A 197 -2.52 -14.07 -7.90
N ALA A 198 -3.41 -13.22 -7.37
CA ALA A 198 -3.03 -12.12 -6.49
C ALA A 198 -2.54 -12.63 -5.12
N LEU A 199 -3.18 -13.66 -4.56
CA LEU A 199 -2.78 -14.29 -3.30
C LEU A 199 -1.47 -15.07 -3.39
N GLN A 200 -1.09 -15.58 -4.56
CA GLN A 200 0.25 -16.16 -4.75
C GLN A 200 1.35 -15.11 -4.57
N ARG A 201 1.05 -13.83 -4.90
CA ARG A 201 1.99 -12.71 -4.77
C ARG A 201 1.94 -12.09 -3.37
N GLU A 202 0.75 -11.95 -2.81
CA GLU A 202 0.55 -11.48 -1.43
C GLU A 202 -0.26 -12.50 -0.60
N PRO A 203 0.39 -13.55 -0.09
CA PRO A 203 -0.32 -14.61 0.64
C PRO A 203 -1.03 -14.13 1.89
N ASN A 204 -0.63 -12.99 2.48
CA ASN A 204 -1.20 -12.48 3.71
C ASN A 204 -2.23 -11.36 3.50
N ASN A 205 -2.64 -11.10 2.26
CA ASN A 205 -3.61 -10.04 1.97
C ASN A 205 -5.02 -10.45 2.43
N ILE A 206 -5.42 -9.90 3.58
CA ILE A 206 -6.70 -10.22 4.25
C ILE A 206 -7.90 -9.90 3.35
N VAL A 207 -7.84 -8.81 2.57
CA VAL A 207 -8.93 -8.40 1.67
C VAL A 207 -9.11 -9.42 0.54
N LEU A 208 -8.02 -9.84 -0.09
CA LEU A 208 -8.07 -10.87 -1.14
C LEU A 208 -8.60 -12.21 -0.61
N ARG A 209 -8.18 -12.63 0.58
CA ARG A 209 -8.70 -13.85 1.24
C ARG A 209 -10.20 -13.74 1.55
N THR A 210 -10.63 -12.57 2.02
CA THR A 210 -12.05 -12.29 2.31
C THR A 210 -12.90 -12.50 1.06
N LEU A 211 -12.45 -12.02 -0.09
CA LEU A 211 -13.16 -12.16 -1.36
C LEU A 211 -13.19 -13.59 -1.86
N LEU A 212 -12.08 -14.33 -1.70
CA LEU A 212 -12.03 -15.75 -2.03
C LEU A 212 -13.04 -16.55 -1.21
N GLY A 213 -13.19 -16.24 0.08
CA GLY A 213 -14.23 -16.82 0.93
C GLY A 213 -15.65 -16.39 0.54
N ALA A 214 -15.82 -15.14 0.10
CA ALA A 214 -17.11 -14.60 -0.32
C ALA A 214 -17.65 -15.21 -1.63
N ASN A 215 -16.77 -15.73 -2.49
CA ASN A 215 -17.16 -16.39 -3.75
C ASN A 215 -17.83 -17.78 -3.56
N LYS A 216 -18.32 -18.10 -2.35
CA LYS A 216 -19.00 -19.37 -1.99
C LYS A 216 -18.17 -20.61 -2.34
N SER A 217 -16.86 -20.55 -2.16
CA SER A 217 -15.98 -21.70 -2.39
C SER A 217 -16.13 -22.74 -1.27
N SER A 218 -15.83 -24.00 -1.58
CA SER A 218 -15.69 -25.06 -0.57
C SER A 218 -14.58 -24.77 0.45
N GLU A 219 -13.73 -23.78 0.18
CA GLU A 219 -12.57 -23.35 0.99
C GLU A 219 -12.89 -22.16 1.90
N ALA A 220 -14.11 -21.60 1.84
CA ALA A 220 -14.46 -20.37 2.55
C ALA A 220 -14.18 -20.43 4.07
N LYS A 221 -14.36 -21.60 4.69
CA LYS A 221 -14.04 -21.82 6.11
C LYS A 221 -12.55 -21.65 6.39
N THR A 222 -11.70 -22.28 5.60
CA THR A 222 -10.23 -22.21 5.76
C THR A 222 -9.73 -20.77 5.60
N GLU A 223 -10.29 -20.03 4.65
CA GLU A 223 -9.94 -18.63 4.45
C GLU A 223 -10.38 -17.76 5.63
N ILE A 224 -11.60 -17.96 6.15
CA ILE A 224 -12.09 -17.26 7.35
C ILE A 224 -11.24 -17.56 8.58
N ASP A 225 -10.90 -18.82 8.82
CA ASP A 225 -10.07 -19.22 9.95
C ASP A 225 -8.67 -18.56 9.87
N THR A 226 -8.11 -18.50 8.65
CA THR A 226 -6.84 -17.80 8.38
C THR A 226 -6.96 -16.30 8.62
N ILE A 227 -8.06 -15.69 8.20
CA ILE A 227 -8.33 -14.26 8.43
C ILE A 227 -8.45 -13.97 9.93
N LEU A 228 -9.22 -14.76 10.68
CA LEU A 228 -9.40 -14.57 12.12
C LEU A 228 -8.08 -14.73 12.91
N ALA A 229 -7.18 -15.60 12.45
CA ALA A 229 -5.85 -15.76 13.04
C ALA A 229 -4.92 -14.54 12.85
N SER A 230 -5.21 -13.64 11.91
CA SER A 230 -4.38 -12.45 11.64
C SER A 230 -4.50 -11.33 12.70
N GLY A 231 -5.47 -11.43 13.60
CA GLY A 231 -5.69 -10.47 14.69
C GLY A 231 -6.48 -9.24 14.28
N VAL A 232 -5.82 -8.24 13.67
CA VAL A 232 -6.48 -6.97 13.31
C VAL A 232 -7.02 -7.04 11.88
N LEU A 233 -8.35 -6.96 11.76
CA LEU A 233 -9.04 -7.02 10.49
C LEU A 233 -9.30 -5.62 9.92
N PRO A 234 -9.08 -5.40 8.61
CA PRO A 234 -9.61 -4.23 7.92
C PRO A 234 -11.14 -4.16 8.07
N ILE A 235 -11.70 -2.96 8.17
CA ILE A 235 -13.16 -2.74 8.33
C ILE A 235 -13.94 -3.49 7.25
N TYR A 236 -13.48 -3.44 6.00
CA TYR A 236 -14.07 -4.17 4.89
C TYR A 236 -14.18 -5.69 5.17
N SER A 237 -13.12 -6.27 5.71
CA SER A 237 -13.06 -7.70 6.05
C SER A 237 -13.93 -8.05 7.24
N ILE A 238 -14.08 -7.18 8.23
CA ILE A 238 -14.96 -7.43 9.39
C ILE A 238 -16.40 -7.69 8.94
N THR A 239 -16.93 -6.85 8.05
CA THR A 239 -18.32 -7.01 7.59
C THR A 239 -18.51 -8.32 6.83
N TRP A 240 -17.61 -8.62 5.90
CA TRP A 240 -17.69 -9.84 5.08
C TRP A 240 -17.46 -11.12 5.89
N VAL A 241 -16.49 -11.13 6.81
CA VAL A 241 -16.23 -12.28 7.68
C VAL A 241 -17.46 -12.59 8.53
N ASN A 242 -18.07 -11.58 9.16
CA ASN A 242 -19.29 -11.78 9.95
C ASN A 242 -20.47 -12.27 9.11
N TYR A 243 -20.65 -11.70 7.90
CA TYR A 243 -21.67 -12.17 6.96
C TYR A 243 -21.47 -13.65 6.60
N LEU A 244 -20.25 -14.06 6.25
CA LEU A 244 -19.94 -15.43 5.86
C LEU A 244 -20.08 -16.42 7.02
N LEU A 245 -19.66 -16.03 8.24
CA LEU A 245 -19.90 -16.83 9.44
C LEU A 245 -21.40 -17.05 9.69
N GLY A 246 -22.23 -16.03 9.47
CA GLY A 246 -23.68 -16.13 9.54
C GLY A 246 -24.27 -17.11 8.51
N GLU A 247 -23.86 -16.99 7.24
CA GLU A 247 -24.26 -17.91 6.16
C GLU A 247 -23.86 -19.36 6.47
N MET A 248 -22.64 -19.58 6.98
CA MET A 248 -22.17 -20.91 7.37
C MET A 248 -23.00 -21.49 8.52
N ALA A 249 -23.30 -20.69 9.55
CA ALA A 249 -24.15 -21.13 10.67
C ALA A 249 -25.58 -21.45 10.24
N LEU A 250 -26.14 -20.69 9.29
CA LEU A 250 -27.46 -20.97 8.71
C LEU A 250 -27.48 -22.28 7.91
N ASN A 251 -26.43 -22.55 7.13
CA ASN A 251 -26.33 -23.77 6.34
C ASN A 251 -26.12 -25.01 7.21
N GLN A 252 -25.39 -24.90 8.32
CA GLN A 252 -25.23 -26.00 9.28
C GLN A 252 -26.52 -26.38 10.02
N LYS A 253 -27.45 -25.42 10.22
CA LYS A 253 -28.75 -25.69 10.86
C LYS A 253 -29.78 -26.34 9.92
N LYS A 254 -29.52 -26.37 8.60
CA LYS A 254 -30.41 -26.96 7.59
C LYS A 254 -30.11 -28.43 7.30
N THR A 255 -28.99 -28.95 7.80
CA THR A 255 -28.58 -30.36 7.81
C THR A 255 -28.84 -30.97 9.17
#